data_AF-A0AAV9I491-F1
#
_entry.id   AF-A0AAV9I491-F1
#
_cell.length_a   1.000
_cell.length_b   1.000
_cell.length_c   1.000
_cell.angle_alpha   90.00
_cell.angle_beta   90.00
_cell.angle_gamma   90.00
#
_symmetry.space_group_name_H-M   'P 1'
#
loop_
_entity.id
_entity.type
_entity.pdbx_description
1 polymer ?
#
loop_
_entity_poly.entity_id
_entity_poly.type
_entity_poly.pdbx_seq_one_letter_code
_entity_poly.pdbx_strand_id
1 'polypeptide(L)'
;MAKVKRPRRLATRVHFQQLGRQLWEMDWYQYKKPAWRIGYDWAGFILHVSSSSRLGEYFESGSRRGSGMGLRYTDIQLVVFRNEYGNLEFAFQAVWDAEDL
;
A
#
# COMPACT_ATOMS: atom_id res chain seq x y z
N MET A 1 0.14 8.66 40.36
CA MET A 1 1.04 7.76 39.61
C MET A 1 0.77 7.91 38.12
N ALA A 2 1.76 8.31 37.32
CA ALA A 2 1.62 8.39 35.87
C ALA A 2 1.38 6.98 35.31
N LYS A 3 0.33 6.80 34.48
CA LYS A 3 0.07 5.53 33.80
C LYS A 3 1.27 5.22 32.89
N VAL A 4 2.06 4.21 33.24
CA VAL A 4 3.14 3.71 32.39
C VAL A 4 2.51 3.17 31.11
N LYS A 5 2.84 3.81 29.98
CA LYS A 5 2.32 3.43 28.67
C LYS A 5 2.92 2.06 28.31
N ARG A 6 2.06 1.07 28.02
CA ARG A 6 2.54 -0.27 27.62
C ARG A 6 3.39 -0.16 26.35
N PRO A 7 4.48 -0.94 26.24
CA PRO A 7 5.29 -0.98 25.03
C PRO A 7 4.41 -1.40 23.85
N ARG A 8 4.49 -0.63 22.76
CA ARG A 8 3.77 -0.95 21.52
C ARG A 8 4.44 -2.14 20.85
N ARG A 9 3.67 -3.17 20.52
CA ARG A 9 4.12 -4.27 19.66
C ARG A 9 3.92 -3.83 18.22
N LEU A 10 4.97 -3.29 17.61
CA LEU A 10 4.94 -2.86 16.22
C LEU A 10 5.32 -4.02 15.30
N ALA A 11 4.76 -4.03 14.09
CA ALA A 11 5.17 -4.95 13.05
C ALA A 11 6.65 -4.70 12.69
N THR A 12 7.36 -5.77 12.36
CA THR A 12 8.77 -5.74 11.96
C THR A 12 8.91 -6.20 10.51
N ARG A 13 10.12 -6.09 9.94
CA ARG A 13 10.43 -6.58 8.58
C ARG A 13 9.96 -8.01 8.33
N VAL A 14 10.09 -8.89 9.34
CA VAL A 14 9.67 -10.30 9.25
C VAL A 14 8.17 -10.42 8.99
N HIS A 15 7.36 -9.62 9.69
CA HIS A 15 5.91 -9.61 9.51
C HIS A 15 5.55 -9.17 8.08
N PHE A 16 6.25 -8.17 7.54
CA PHE A 16 6.04 -7.69 6.16
C PHE A 16 6.43 -8.74 5.11
N GLN A 17 7.56 -9.44 5.30
CA GLN A 17 7.99 -10.51 4.42
C GLN A 17 7.01 -11.69 4.43
N GLN A 18 6.50 -12.06 5.61
CA GLN A 18 5.49 -13.11 5.75
C GLN A 18 4.15 -12.70 5.11
N LEU A 19 3.74 -11.45 5.24
CA LEU A 19 2.54 -10.92 4.59
C LEU A 19 2.64 -11.03 3.07
N GLY A 20 3.76 -10.59 2.48
CA GLY A 20 3.99 -10.73 1.05
C GLY A 20 3.93 -12.20 0.61
N ARG A 21 4.62 -13.08 1.35
CA ARG A 21 4.59 -14.52 1.10
C ARG A 21 3.16 -15.08 1.13
N GLN A 22 2.36 -14.72 2.14
CA GLN A 22 0.98 -15.17 2.25
C GLN A 22 0.10 -14.68 1.09
N LEU A 23 0.26 -13.42 0.68
CA LEU A 23 -0.53 -12.85 -0.43
C LEU A 23 -0.23 -13.56 -1.77
N TRP A 24 1.00 -14.01 -1.98
CA TRP A 24 1.42 -14.68 -3.21
C TRP A 24 1.28 -16.21 -3.18
N GLU A 25 1.56 -16.87 -2.06
CA GLU A 25 1.52 -18.33 -1.94
C GLU A 25 0.13 -18.87 -1.60
N MET A 26 -0.74 -18.08 -0.96
CA MET A 26 -2.08 -18.56 -0.59
C MET A 26 -3.07 -18.35 -1.74
N ASP A 27 -3.24 -19.39 -2.54
CA ASP A 27 -4.25 -19.48 -3.60
C ASP A 27 -5.66 -19.78 -3.07
N TRP A 28 -5.76 -20.36 -1.87
CA TRP A 28 -7.03 -20.78 -1.26
C TRP A 28 -8.00 -19.62 -0.99
N TYR A 29 -7.51 -18.41 -0.78
CA TYR A 29 -8.35 -17.24 -0.56
C TYR A 29 -8.62 -16.48 -1.86
N GLN A 30 -9.85 -16.58 -2.36
CA GLN A 30 -10.29 -15.83 -3.53
C GLN A 30 -10.86 -14.47 -3.11
N TYR A 31 -10.20 -13.41 -3.59
CA TYR A 31 -10.71 -12.06 -3.46
C TYR A 31 -11.94 -11.87 -4.35
N LYS A 32 -12.91 -11.06 -3.89
CA LYS A 32 -14.06 -10.65 -4.71
C LYS A 32 -13.65 -10.04 -6.04
N LYS A 33 -12.50 -9.35 -6.08
CA LYS A 33 -11.85 -8.86 -7.29
C LYS A 33 -10.37 -9.21 -7.21
N PRO A 34 -9.78 -9.90 -8.22
CA PRO A 34 -8.36 -10.27 -8.20
C PRO A 34 -7.42 -9.07 -8.00
N ALA A 35 -7.80 -7.90 -8.55
CA ALA A 35 -7.08 -6.65 -8.39
C ALA A 35 -6.94 -6.19 -6.93
N TRP A 36 -7.77 -6.66 -5.99
CA TRP A 36 -7.67 -6.28 -4.58
C TRP A 36 -6.44 -6.87 -3.89
N ARG A 37 -6.04 -8.08 -4.27
CA ARG A 37 -4.84 -8.72 -3.68
C ARG A 37 -3.57 -7.90 -3.93
N ILE A 38 -3.36 -7.52 -5.19
CA ILE A 38 -2.17 -6.77 -5.63
C ILE A 38 -2.35 -5.28 -5.36
N GLY A 39 -3.51 -4.74 -5.71
CA GLY A 39 -3.81 -3.32 -5.60
C GLY A 39 -4.08 -2.90 -4.16
N TYR A 40 -5.10 -3.44 -3.50
CA TYR A 40 -5.57 -3.01 -2.16
C TYR A 40 -4.71 -3.46 -0.99
N ASP A 41 -4.29 -4.71 -1.00
CA ASP A 41 -3.52 -5.22 0.11
C ASP A 41 -2.05 -4.93 -0.14
N TRP A 42 -1.46 -5.52 -1.17
CA TRP A 42 -0.02 -5.45 -1.36
C TRP A 42 0.53 -4.03 -1.59
N ALA A 43 -0.01 -3.29 -2.57
CA ALA A 43 0.49 -1.95 -2.88
C ALA A 43 0.29 -0.96 -1.72
N GLY A 44 -0.83 -1.06 -1.00
CA GLY A 44 -1.15 -0.20 0.14
C GLY A 44 -0.22 -0.43 1.32
N PHE A 45 0.09 -1.70 1.61
CA PHE A 45 1.09 -2.04 2.62
C PHE A 45 2.49 -1.57 2.23
N ILE A 46 2.89 -1.71 0.96
CA ILE A 46 4.19 -1.18 0.49
C ILE A 46 4.23 0.33 0.69
N LEU A 47 3.24 1.07 0.16
CA LEU A 47 3.18 2.53 0.26
C LEU A 47 3.21 3.02 1.70
N HIS A 48 2.51 2.34 2.60
CA HIS A 48 2.51 2.71 4.02
C HIS A 48 3.87 2.45 4.70
N VAL A 49 4.61 1.41 4.29
CA VAL A 49 5.93 1.09 4.86
C VAL A 49 7.03 1.96 4.24
N SER A 50 6.89 2.32 2.95
CA SER A 50 7.88 3.10 2.20
C SER A 50 7.70 4.62 2.35
N SER A 51 6.63 5.07 2.99
CA SER A 51 6.36 6.50 3.20
C SER A 51 6.16 6.82 4.69
N SER A 52 6.29 8.10 5.03
CA SER A 52 5.88 8.61 6.34
C SER A 52 4.39 8.99 6.42
N SER A 53 3.64 8.75 5.34
CA SER A 53 2.25 9.20 5.21
C SER A 53 1.29 8.34 6.02
N ARG A 54 0.27 8.99 6.57
CA ARG A 54 -0.74 8.33 7.40
C ARG A 54 -1.69 7.52 6.53
N LEU A 55 -2.23 6.42 7.06
CA LEU A 55 -3.27 5.63 6.39
C LEU A 55 -4.44 6.52 5.88
N GLY A 56 -4.83 7.54 6.64
CA GLY A 56 -5.88 8.48 6.22
C GLY A 56 -5.54 9.29 4.97
N GLU A 57 -4.27 9.54 4.67
CA GLU A 57 -3.86 10.26 3.45
C GLU A 57 -3.98 9.38 2.19
N TYR A 58 -3.93 8.05 2.38
CA TYR A 58 -4.07 7.03 1.33
C TYR A 58 -5.49 6.47 1.17
N PHE A 59 -6.24 6.45 2.26
CA PHE A 59 -7.54 5.77 2.37
C PHE A 59 -8.62 6.73 2.87
N GLU A 60 -8.51 8.02 2.56
CA GLU A 60 -9.52 8.98 3.01
C GLU A 60 -10.87 8.62 2.37
N SER A 61 -11.89 8.48 3.21
CA SER A 61 -13.25 8.14 2.79
C SER A 61 -13.89 9.21 1.88
N GLY A 62 -13.24 10.38 1.77
CA GLY A 62 -13.57 11.49 0.87
C GLY A 62 -12.83 11.46 -0.48
N SER A 63 -11.89 10.55 -0.70
CA SER A 63 -11.15 10.40 -1.96
C SER A 63 -12.06 9.82 -3.05
N ARG A 64 -12.90 10.68 -3.61
CA ARG A 64 -13.72 10.42 -4.79
C ARG A 64 -13.02 11.06 -5.97
N ARG A 65 -13.16 10.47 -7.16
CA ARG A 65 -12.58 11.03 -8.39
C ARG A 65 -13.01 12.49 -8.54
N GLY A 66 -12.05 13.40 -8.70
CA GLY A 66 -12.28 14.83 -8.89
C GLY A 66 -12.62 15.60 -7.60
N SER A 67 -12.30 15.07 -6.42
CA SER A 67 -12.48 15.82 -5.16
C SER A 67 -11.32 16.76 -4.83
N GLY A 68 -10.17 16.62 -5.51
CA GLY A 68 -8.93 17.33 -5.18
C GLY A 68 -8.37 16.98 -3.80
N MET A 69 -8.96 15.99 -3.12
CA MET A 69 -8.66 15.65 -1.72
C MET A 69 -8.13 14.23 -1.59
N GLY A 70 -6.88 14.13 -1.14
CA GLY A 70 -6.21 12.88 -0.82
C GLY A 70 -5.84 12.04 -2.03
N LEU A 71 -5.21 10.90 -1.78
CA LEU A 71 -4.85 9.96 -2.83
C LEU A 71 -6.00 8.99 -3.10
N ARG A 72 -6.56 8.98 -4.31
CA ARG A 72 -7.56 7.97 -4.66
C ARG A 72 -6.87 6.63 -4.88
N TYR A 73 -7.10 5.70 -3.96
CA TYR A 73 -6.45 4.39 -3.92
C TYR A 73 -6.55 3.57 -5.22
N THR A 74 -7.56 3.79 -6.06
CA THR A 74 -7.70 3.13 -7.36
C THR A 74 -6.66 3.56 -8.41
N ASP A 75 -5.89 4.63 -8.14
CA ASP A 75 -4.93 5.21 -9.08
C ASP A 75 -3.47 4.85 -8.72
N ILE A 76 -3.28 3.78 -7.93
CA ILE A 76 -1.95 3.24 -7.68
C ILE A 76 -1.48 2.47 -8.91
N GLN A 77 -0.39 2.93 -9.50
CA GLN A 77 0.25 2.29 -10.64
C GLN A 77 1.33 1.32 -10.14
N LEU A 78 1.25 0.07 -10.61
CA LEU A 78 2.35 -0.89 -10.51
C LEU A 78 3.27 -0.69 -11.71
N VAL A 79 4.50 -0.26 -11.46
CA VAL A 79 5.53 -0.09 -12.47
C VAL A 79 6.49 -1.27 -12.36
N VAL A 80 6.64 -2.03 -13.44
CA VAL A 80 7.67 -3.07 -13.56
C VAL A 80 8.76 -2.55 -14.47
N PHE A 81 10.00 -2.52 -14.01
CA PHE A 81 11.14 -1.98 -14.75
C PHE A 81 12.37 -2.86 -14.59
N ARG A 82 13.33 -2.73 -15.51
CA ARG A 82 14.64 -3.38 -15.37
C ARG A 82 15.60 -2.41 -14.71
N ASN A 83 16.27 -2.86 -13.64
CA ASN A 83 17.30 -2.07 -12.98
C ASN A 83 18.61 -2.05 -13.80
N GLU A 84 19.60 -1.31 -13.30
CA GLU A 84 20.94 -1.13 -13.90
C GLU A 84 21.67 -2.45 -14.15
N TYR A 85 21.32 -3.48 -13.39
CA TYR A 85 21.90 -4.82 -13.43
C TYR A 85 21.08 -5.80 -14.30
N GLY A 86 20.01 -5.33 -14.96
CA GLY A 86 19.14 -6.14 -15.81
C GLY A 86 18.09 -6.97 -15.05
N ASN A 87 17.99 -6.85 -13.72
CA ASN A 87 16.99 -7.54 -12.93
C ASN A 87 15.63 -6.84 -13.02
N LEU A 88 14.56 -7.64 -13.05
CA LEU A 88 13.20 -7.12 -12.96
C LEU A 88 12.91 -6.66 -11.53
N GLU A 89 12.58 -5.39 -11.39
CA GLU A 89 12.10 -4.78 -10.16
C GLU A 89 10.71 -4.19 -10.37
N PHE A 90 10.02 -3.92 -9.27
CA PHE A 90 8.73 -3.27 -9.30
C PHE A 90 8.65 -2.15 -8.28
N ALA A 91 7.93 -1.09 -8.64
CA ALA A 91 7.61 0.03 -7.79
C ALA A 91 6.09 0.29 -7.81
N PHE A 92 5.59 0.86 -6.73
CA PHE A 92 4.23 1.36 -6.67
C PHE A 92 4.26 2.87 -6.68
N GLN A 93 3.62 3.47 -7.67
CA GLN A 93 3.44 4.91 -7.76
C GLN A 93 2.02 5.25 -7.35
N ALA A 94 1.92 6.04 -6.29
CA ALA A 94 0.70 6.70 -5.88
C ALA A 94 0.51 7.95 -6.76
N VAL A 95 -0.56 8.01 -7.55
CA VAL A 95 -0.91 9.21 -8.31
C VAL A 95 -1.93 10.01 -7.50
N TRP A 96 -1.61 11.27 -7.20
CA TRP A 96 -2.55 12.17 -6.56
C TRP A 96 -3.62 12.56 -7.57
N ASP A 97 -4.88 12.42 -7.18
CA ASP A 97 -6.03 12.99 -7.89
C ASP A 97 -5.97 14.52 -7.71
N ALA A 98 -5.13 15.18 -8.50
CA ALA A 98 -5.11 16.63 -8.62
C ALA A 98 -6.36 17.07 -9.40
N GLU A 99 -6.96 18.21 -9.01
CA GLU A 99 -7.96 18.84 -9.88
C GLU A 99 -7.32 19.07 -11.26
N ASP A 100 -8.04 18.69 -12.32
CA ASP A 100 -7.72 19.11 -13.68
C ASP A 100 -7.66 20.66 -13.67
N LEU A 101 -6.45 21.22 -13.81
CA LEU A 101 -6.22 22.65 -14.01
C LEU A 101 -6.64 23.06 -15.43
#